data_AF-A0A9X0AQY2-F1
#
_entry.id   AF-A0A9X0AQY2-F1
#
_cell.length_a   1.000
_cell.length_b   1.000
_cell.length_c   1.000
_cell.angle_alpha   90.00
_cell.angle_beta   90.00
_cell.angle_gamma   90.00
#
_symmetry.space_group_name_H-M   'P 1'
#
loop_
_entity.id
_entity.type
_entity.pdbx_description
1 polymer ?
#
loop_
_entity_poly.entity_id
_entity_poly.type
_entity_poly.pdbx_seq_one_letter_code
_entity_poly.pdbx_strand_id
1 'polypeptide(L)'
;MFALSRNVRYHESYNESTLAAVIGHLSSSEDVPSVSHPHELYLAMDGQTIERSYFTAANGSQYPMQTITSNIYNPSNFHKHPRPASWPEEWLYPHAPNDPIRDPYSANYPLCTHCGLETRAKGFGRRCVCRTHTVFRRPLVEIIQYPCYPGSEGSLNRGVRLLEDVPKGEILDEYLGEYIPLPTPSVMQAFEDMTYTFLYHGPPITCEDGEGSEMDEDGEWGDVGDICGLKGGERGNWTRFLNHMDGGQGNCQFETQVVAGKVRILIVANRDLRMGDELCVDYGPEYFEA
;
A
#
# COMPACT_ATOMS: atom_id res chain seq x y z
N MET A 1 -18.32 -15.78 -7.22
CA MET A 1 -16.99 -15.81 -7.89
C MET A 1 -16.96 -14.62 -8.85
N PHE A 2 -16.41 -13.49 -8.41
CA PHE A 2 -16.36 -12.28 -9.24
C PHE A 2 -15.00 -12.19 -9.93
N ALA A 3 -14.91 -12.79 -11.10
CA ALA A 3 -13.87 -12.45 -12.05
C ALA A 3 -14.35 -11.20 -12.80
N LEU A 4 -13.91 -10.02 -12.38
CA LEU A 4 -14.11 -8.79 -13.15
C LEU A 4 -13.29 -8.91 -14.45
N SER A 5 -13.93 -9.41 -15.51
CA SER A 5 -13.40 -9.25 -16.87
C SER A 5 -13.45 -7.76 -17.21
N ARG A 6 -12.47 -7.27 -17.96
CA ARG A 6 -12.38 -5.86 -18.43
C ARG A 6 -13.62 -5.35 -19.19
N ASN A 7 -14.58 -6.23 -19.51
CA ASN A 7 -15.79 -5.94 -20.28
C ASN A 7 -17.10 -6.10 -19.50
N VAL A 8 -17.08 -6.48 -18.21
CA VAL A 8 -18.31 -6.53 -17.40
C VAL A 8 -18.28 -5.37 -16.42
N ARG A 9 -19.32 -4.53 -16.43
CA ARG A 9 -19.37 -3.38 -15.53
C ARG A 9 -19.63 -3.89 -14.11
N TYR A 10 -18.89 -3.36 -13.12
CA TYR A 10 -18.97 -3.81 -11.73
C TYR A 10 -20.41 -3.91 -11.21
N HIS A 11 -21.26 -2.92 -11.52
CA HIS A 11 -22.66 -2.91 -11.10
C HIS A 11 -23.52 -4.00 -11.74
N GLU A 12 -23.23 -4.41 -12.99
CA GLU A 12 -23.93 -5.53 -13.63
C GLU A 12 -23.62 -6.82 -12.88
N SER A 13 -22.34 -7.04 -12.57
CA SER A 13 -21.93 -8.20 -11.76
C SER A 13 -22.52 -8.14 -10.35
N TYR A 14 -22.43 -6.99 -9.67
CA TYR A 14 -22.97 -6.82 -8.33
C TYR A 14 -24.48 -7.08 -8.30
N ASN A 15 -25.25 -6.50 -9.23
CA ASN A 15 -26.70 -6.62 -9.28
C ASN A 15 -27.18 -8.05 -9.53
N GLU A 16 -26.37 -8.89 -10.16
CA GLU A 16 -26.64 -10.31 -10.36
C GLU A 16 -26.21 -11.19 -9.17
N SER A 17 -25.63 -10.60 -8.13
CA SER A 17 -25.07 -11.34 -7.01
C SER A 17 -26.04 -11.55 -5.85
N THR A 18 -25.72 -12.55 -5.00
CA THR A 18 -26.42 -12.75 -3.72
C THR A 18 -26.27 -11.57 -2.77
N LEU A 19 -25.23 -10.74 -2.95
CA LEU A 19 -25.02 -9.54 -2.14
C LEU A 19 -26.05 -8.46 -2.47
N ALA A 20 -26.37 -8.24 -3.75
CA ALA A 20 -27.43 -7.34 -4.17
C ALA A 20 -28.82 -7.79 -3.70
N ALA A 21 -29.06 -9.09 -3.58
CA ALA A 21 -30.32 -9.59 -3.02
C ALA A 21 -30.53 -9.22 -1.54
N VAL A 22 -29.43 -8.95 -0.80
CA VAL A 22 -29.46 -8.59 0.62
C VAL A 22 -29.39 -7.08 0.82
N ILE A 23 -28.55 -6.39 0.04
CA ILE A 23 -28.24 -4.96 0.23
C ILE A 23 -29.07 -4.06 -0.70
N GLY A 24 -29.67 -4.62 -1.74
CA GLY A 24 -30.39 -3.89 -2.80
C GLY A 24 -29.56 -3.81 -4.08
N HIS A 25 -30.24 -3.50 -5.18
CA HIS A 25 -29.59 -3.29 -6.48
C HIS A 25 -29.00 -1.88 -6.56
N LEU A 26 -27.83 -1.76 -7.17
CA LEU A 26 -27.20 -0.51 -7.55
C LEU A 26 -27.95 0.15 -8.70
N SER A 27 -27.87 1.49 -8.76
CA SER A 27 -28.42 2.31 -9.83
C SER A 27 -27.87 1.93 -11.22
N SER A 28 -28.61 2.32 -12.27
CA SER A 28 -28.37 1.86 -13.64
C SER A 28 -26.99 2.24 -14.20
N SER A 29 -26.54 1.50 -15.22
CA SER A 29 -25.21 1.64 -15.81
C SER A 29 -24.86 3.03 -16.38
N GLU A 30 -25.87 3.86 -16.67
CA GLU A 30 -25.69 5.16 -17.32
C GLU A 30 -25.13 6.22 -16.36
N ASP A 31 -25.24 6.01 -15.05
CA ASP A 31 -24.80 6.97 -14.02
C ASP A 31 -23.39 6.68 -13.46
N VAL A 32 -22.75 5.58 -13.87
CA VAL A 32 -21.45 5.18 -13.34
C VAL A 32 -20.31 5.90 -14.08
N PRO A 33 -19.44 6.66 -13.37
CA PRO A 33 -18.33 7.37 -14.00
C PRO A 33 -17.37 6.43 -14.74
N SER A 34 -16.90 6.84 -15.93
CA SER A 34 -15.90 6.09 -16.69
C SER A 34 -14.58 6.00 -15.92
N VAL A 35 -14.12 4.78 -15.62
CA VAL A 35 -12.90 4.50 -14.86
C VAL A 35 -11.99 3.51 -15.58
N SER A 36 -10.71 3.51 -15.23
CA SER A 36 -9.73 2.55 -15.75
C SER A 36 -9.63 1.29 -14.89
N HIS A 37 -10.08 1.39 -13.63
CA HIS A 37 -9.99 0.33 -12.64
C HIS A 37 -11.16 0.40 -11.64
N PRO A 38 -11.73 -0.73 -11.17
CA PRO A 38 -12.87 -0.74 -10.23
C PRO A 38 -12.60 -0.01 -8.91
N HIS A 39 -11.37 -0.06 -8.38
CA HIS A 39 -10.98 0.63 -7.14
C HIS A 39 -10.79 2.16 -7.29
N GLU A 40 -11.15 2.72 -8.45
CA GLU A 40 -11.32 4.17 -8.63
C GLU A 40 -12.76 4.61 -8.29
N LEU A 41 -13.63 3.66 -7.99
CA LEU A 41 -15.01 3.87 -7.54
C LEU A 41 -15.14 3.43 -6.08
N TYR A 42 -16.18 3.95 -5.40
CA TYR A 42 -16.61 3.46 -4.09
C TYR A 42 -18.12 3.37 -4.01
N LEU A 43 -18.61 2.44 -3.17
CA LEU A 43 -20.01 2.34 -2.81
C LEU A 43 -20.31 3.37 -1.71
N ALA A 44 -21.26 4.28 -1.96
CA ALA A 44 -21.65 5.29 -0.99
C ALA A 44 -22.35 4.66 0.23
N MET A 45 -22.49 5.47 1.28
CA MET A 45 -23.00 5.04 2.57
C MET A 45 -24.46 4.55 2.52
N ASP A 46 -25.21 4.92 1.48
CA ASP A 46 -26.57 4.43 1.21
C ASP A 46 -26.62 2.98 0.69
N GLY A 47 -25.47 2.40 0.34
CA GLY A 47 -25.34 1.05 -0.21
C GLY A 47 -25.89 0.89 -1.63
N GLN A 48 -26.25 1.99 -2.30
CA GLN A 48 -26.94 1.97 -3.60
C GLN A 48 -26.23 2.83 -4.65
N THR A 49 -25.55 3.89 -4.23
CA THR A 49 -24.89 4.85 -5.12
C THR A 49 -23.41 4.47 -5.29
N ILE A 50 -22.94 4.41 -6.54
CA ILE A 50 -21.51 4.27 -6.83
C ILE A 50 -20.95 5.63 -7.22
N GLU A 51 -19.90 6.06 -6.54
CA GLU A 51 -19.24 7.34 -6.80
C GLU A 51 -17.80 7.17 -7.22
N ARG A 52 -17.26 8.19 -7.89
CA ARG A 52 -15.84 8.23 -8.26
C ARG A 52 -15.00 8.76 -7.10
N SER A 53 -13.88 8.10 -6.86
CA SER A 53 -12.90 8.57 -5.89
C SER A 53 -12.08 9.74 -6.43
N TYR A 54 -12.07 10.83 -5.66
CA TYR A 54 -11.18 11.98 -5.85
C TYR A 54 -10.20 12.10 -4.68
N PHE A 55 -9.01 12.58 -5.02
CA PHE A 55 -7.98 13.04 -4.09
C PHE A 55 -8.06 14.56 -4.00
N THR A 56 -8.04 15.10 -2.79
CA THR A 56 -8.01 16.53 -2.53
C THR A 56 -6.59 16.90 -2.13
N ALA A 57 -5.90 17.65 -2.98
CA ALA A 57 -4.57 18.17 -2.68
C ALA A 57 -4.61 19.23 -1.56
N ALA A 58 -3.47 19.51 -0.93
CA ALA A 58 -3.34 20.52 0.11
C ALA A 58 -3.84 21.93 -0.32
N ASN A 59 -3.78 22.24 -1.61
CA ASN A 59 -4.29 23.50 -2.18
C ASN A 59 -5.81 23.51 -2.42
N GLY A 60 -6.52 22.42 -2.09
CA GLY A 60 -7.97 22.24 -2.28
C GLY A 60 -8.39 21.71 -3.66
N SER A 61 -7.46 21.56 -4.60
CA SER A 61 -7.74 21.02 -5.94
C SER A 61 -8.09 19.54 -5.84
N GLN A 62 -9.08 19.12 -6.63
CA GLN A 62 -9.50 17.73 -6.69
C GLN A 62 -9.03 17.06 -7.98
N TYR A 63 -8.43 15.89 -7.82
CA TYR A 63 -7.92 15.06 -8.92
C TYR A 63 -8.58 13.68 -8.87
N PRO A 64 -8.98 13.10 -10.02
CA PRO A 64 -9.41 11.71 -10.07
C PRO A 64 -8.29 10.80 -9.55
N MET A 65 -8.59 9.95 -8.57
CA MET A 65 -7.62 8.95 -8.11
C MET A 65 -7.40 7.90 -9.21
N GLN A 66 -6.15 7.49 -9.41
CA GLN A 66 -5.75 6.53 -10.43
C GLN A 66 -5.21 5.26 -9.77
N THR A 67 -5.68 4.10 -10.25
CA THR A 67 -5.11 2.83 -9.79
C THR A 67 -3.84 2.48 -10.55
N ILE A 68 -2.73 2.29 -9.83
CA ILE A 68 -1.45 1.84 -10.39
C ILE A 68 -1.13 0.40 -9.94
N THR A 69 -0.24 -0.27 -10.67
CA THR A 69 0.15 -1.67 -10.41
C THR A 69 1.58 -1.83 -9.88
N SER A 70 2.31 -0.72 -9.71
CA SER A 70 3.68 -0.71 -9.19
C SER A 70 4.07 0.70 -8.75
N ASN A 71 4.93 0.80 -7.74
CA ASN A 71 5.46 2.09 -7.29
C ASN A 71 6.18 2.85 -8.40
N ILE A 72 5.99 4.17 -8.41
CA ILE A 72 6.56 5.09 -9.38
C ILE A 72 7.79 5.75 -8.77
N TYR A 73 8.92 5.63 -9.44
CA TYR A 73 10.14 6.36 -9.09
C TYR A 73 10.45 7.38 -10.16
N ASN A 74 10.46 8.66 -9.78
CA ASN A 74 10.89 9.76 -10.63
C ASN A 74 12.13 10.43 -9.99
N PRO A 75 13.35 10.21 -10.52
CA PRO A 75 14.58 10.79 -9.97
C PRO A 75 14.53 12.32 -9.86
N SER A 76 13.76 12.98 -10.74
CA SER A 76 13.66 14.44 -10.75
C SER A 76 12.97 15.01 -9.52
N ASN A 77 12.15 14.21 -8.82
CA ASN A 77 11.56 14.58 -7.53
C ASN A 77 12.64 14.81 -6.46
N PHE A 78 13.79 14.15 -6.58
CA PHE A 78 14.85 14.16 -5.57
C PHE A 78 15.97 15.17 -5.87
N HIS A 79 16.18 15.58 -7.12
CA HIS A 79 17.29 16.46 -7.50
C HIS A 79 17.33 17.83 -6.76
N LYS A 80 16.20 18.30 -6.25
CA LYS A 80 16.10 19.59 -5.53
C LYS A 80 16.23 19.44 -4.02
N HIS A 81 16.33 18.22 -3.51
CA HIS A 81 16.34 17.92 -2.09
C HIS A 81 17.68 17.31 -1.70
N PRO A 82 18.25 17.66 -0.54
CA PRO A 82 19.48 17.05 -0.09
C PRO A 82 19.23 15.57 0.27
N ARG A 83 20.29 14.77 0.15
CA ARG A 83 20.34 13.41 0.69
C ARG A 83 19.96 13.44 2.19
N PRO A 84 18.92 12.72 2.64
CA PRO A 84 18.56 12.62 4.06
C PRO A 84 19.72 12.07 4.90
N ALA A 85 19.80 12.43 6.18
CA ALA A 85 20.84 11.91 7.07
C ALA A 85 20.71 10.38 7.32
N SER A 86 19.47 9.89 7.29
CA SER A 86 19.09 8.48 7.34
C SER A 86 19.33 7.72 6.03
N TRP A 87 19.58 8.43 4.93
CA TRP A 87 19.91 7.78 3.66
C TRP A 87 21.29 7.12 3.78
N PRO A 88 21.41 5.82 3.52
CA PRO A 88 22.66 5.11 3.75
C PRO A 88 23.81 5.70 2.91
N GLU A 89 25.00 5.84 3.51
CA GLU A 89 26.13 6.55 2.88
C GLU A 89 26.60 5.90 1.57
N GLU A 90 26.57 4.57 1.53
CA GLU A 90 26.97 3.72 0.39
C GLU A 90 26.00 3.80 -0.80
N TRP A 91 24.78 4.31 -0.59
CA TRP A 91 23.77 4.36 -1.63
C TRP A 91 23.97 5.60 -2.50
N LEU A 92 23.96 5.40 -3.82
CA LEU A 92 23.86 6.51 -4.76
C LEU A 92 22.62 7.36 -4.43
N TYR A 93 22.77 8.68 -4.50
CA TYR A 93 21.66 9.60 -4.32
C TYR A 93 21.50 10.51 -5.56
N PRO A 94 20.30 10.56 -6.18
CA PRO A 94 19.15 9.71 -5.88
C PRO A 94 19.29 8.32 -6.51
N HIS A 95 18.79 7.30 -5.81
CA HIS A 95 18.60 5.94 -6.32
C HIS A 95 17.16 5.49 -6.07
N ALA A 96 16.70 4.44 -6.76
CA ALA A 96 15.35 3.92 -6.58
C ALA A 96 15.18 3.38 -5.14
N PRO A 97 14.27 3.94 -4.31
CA PRO A 97 14.19 3.57 -2.89
C PRO A 97 13.76 2.11 -2.63
N ASN A 98 13.12 1.46 -3.59
CA ASN A 98 12.73 0.05 -3.49
C ASN A 98 13.77 -0.94 -3.99
N ASP A 99 14.89 -0.46 -4.51
CA ASP A 99 15.99 -1.35 -4.83
C ASP A 99 16.64 -1.80 -3.50
N PRO A 100 16.66 -3.10 -3.20
CA PRO A 100 17.30 -3.59 -1.99
C PRO A 100 18.82 -3.41 -1.99
N ILE A 101 19.43 -3.05 -3.13
CA ILE A 101 20.88 -2.91 -3.28
C ILE A 101 21.41 -1.70 -2.52
N ARG A 102 22.46 -1.95 -1.73
CA ARG A 102 23.16 -0.91 -0.97
C ARG A 102 24.42 -0.38 -1.62
N ASP A 103 25.14 -1.27 -2.28
CA ASP A 103 26.32 -0.98 -3.10
C ASP A 103 26.25 -1.90 -4.34
N PRO A 104 26.26 -1.35 -5.57
CA PRO A 104 26.21 -2.16 -6.78
C PRO A 104 27.41 -3.10 -6.94
N TYR A 105 28.51 -2.85 -6.23
CA TYR A 105 29.69 -3.70 -6.14
C TYR A 105 29.63 -4.67 -4.96
N SER A 106 28.72 -4.46 -4.01
CA SER A 106 28.53 -5.35 -2.89
C SER A 106 27.92 -6.64 -3.38
N ALA A 107 28.49 -7.70 -2.82
CA ALA A 107 28.04 -9.01 -3.06
C ALA A 107 26.73 -9.25 -2.24
N ASN A 108 26.50 -8.60 -1.10
CA ASN A 108 25.48 -9.04 -0.14
C ASN A 108 24.08 -8.50 -0.46
N TYR A 109 23.32 -9.28 -1.25
CA TYR A 109 21.91 -9.01 -1.54
C TYR A 109 21.04 -9.50 -0.39
N PRO A 110 20.07 -8.70 0.08
CA PRO A 110 19.13 -9.21 1.07
C PRO A 110 18.31 -10.35 0.48
N LEU A 111 18.03 -11.33 1.35
CA LEU A 111 17.21 -12.49 1.03
C LEU A 111 15.75 -12.06 0.84
N CYS A 112 15.05 -12.75 -0.05
CA CYS A 112 13.61 -12.60 -0.16
C CYS A 112 12.97 -13.18 1.10
N THR A 113 12.26 -12.35 1.89
CA THR A 113 11.64 -12.76 3.16
C THR A 113 10.66 -13.93 2.99
N HIS A 114 10.01 -14.03 1.82
CA HIS A 114 9.07 -15.11 1.52
C HIS A 114 9.72 -16.47 1.22
N CYS A 115 10.87 -16.52 0.53
CA CYS A 115 11.47 -17.79 0.09
C CYS A 115 12.87 -18.07 0.65
N GLY A 116 13.46 -17.13 1.39
CA GLY A 116 14.80 -17.22 1.95
C GLY A 116 15.93 -17.23 0.92
N LEU A 117 15.65 -17.05 -0.37
CA LEU A 117 16.66 -17.07 -1.44
C LEU A 117 17.14 -15.66 -1.80
N GLU A 118 18.39 -15.58 -2.26
CA GLU A 118 18.99 -14.34 -2.76
C GLU A 118 18.14 -13.71 -3.86
N THR A 119 17.93 -12.40 -3.76
CA THR A 119 17.15 -11.62 -4.72
C THR A 119 17.89 -11.36 -6.03
N ARG A 120 19.22 -11.45 -6.05
CA ARG A 120 20.07 -11.43 -7.25
C ARG A 120 21.17 -12.48 -7.12
N ALA A 121 21.58 -13.08 -8.25
CA ALA A 121 22.54 -14.17 -8.23
C ALA A 121 23.98 -13.68 -8.01
N LYS A 122 24.67 -14.24 -7.00
CA LYS A 122 26.11 -14.48 -7.09
C LYS A 122 26.35 -15.89 -7.65
N GLY A 123 26.81 -15.99 -8.89
CA GLY A 123 27.23 -17.28 -9.46
C GLY A 123 26.07 -18.26 -9.74
N PHE A 124 26.28 -19.55 -9.46
CA PHE A 124 25.41 -20.67 -9.88
C PHE A 124 24.40 -21.14 -8.82
N GLY A 125 24.14 -20.34 -7.77
CA GLY A 125 23.21 -20.66 -6.68
C GLY A 125 21.72 -20.62 -7.05
N ARG A 126 20.85 -21.16 -6.18
CA ARG A 126 19.38 -21.04 -6.33
C ARG A 126 18.96 -19.61 -6.03
N ARG A 127 18.26 -18.98 -6.98
CA ARG A 127 17.78 -17.59 -6.89
C ARG A 127 16.31 -17.50 -6.51
N CYS A 128 15.92 -16.39 -5.91
CA CYS A 128 14.51 -16.03 -5.75
C CYS A 128 13.82 -15.98 -7.13
N VAL A 129 12.68 -16.66 -7.24
CA VAL A 129 11.79 -16.64 -8.41
C VAL A 129 10.39 -16.14 -8.07
N CYS A 130 10.20 -15.65 -6.85
CA CYS A 130 8.94 -15.12 -6.38
C CYS A 130 8.46 -13.99 -7.28
N ARG A 131 7.14 -13.95 -7.52
CA ARG A 131 6.46 -12.86 -8.19
C ARG A 131 5.35 -12.35 -7.29
N THR A 132 5.03 -11.07 -7.35
CA THR A 132 3.98 -10.49 -6.50
C THR A 132 2.64 -11.21 -6.66
N HIS A 133 2.27 -11.62 -7.88
CA HIS A 133 1.04 -12.39 -8.11
C HIS A 133 1.05 -13.84 -7.61
N THR A 134 2.20 -14.38 -7.19
CA THR A 134 2.29 -15.70 -6.57
C THR A 134 2.43 -15.62 -5.06
N VAL A 135 2.90 -14.48 -4.54
CA VAL A 135 3.14 -14.27 -3.10
C VAL A 135 1.96 -13.56 -2.46
N PHE A 136 1.35 -12.60 -3.14
CA PHE A 136 0.24 -11.81 -2.59
C PHE A 136 -1.07 -12.54 -2.83
N ARG A 137 -1.91 -12.61 -1.79
CA ARG A 137 -3.25 -13.19 -1.83
C ARG A 137 -4.14 -12.44 -2.83
N ARG A 138 -4.04 -11.10 -2.86
CA ARG A 138 -4.87 -10.18 -3.66
C ARG A 138 -6.35 -10.50 -3.49
N PRO A 139 -6.88 -10.37 -2.26
CA PRO A 139 -8.26 -10.74 -2.01
C PRO A 139 -9.23 -9.87 -2.80
N LEU A 140 -10.43 -10.39 -3.01
CA LEU A 140 -11.56 -9.61 -3.48
C LEU A 140 -11.93 -8.58 -2.41
N VAL A 141 -11.89 -7.31 -2.80
CA VAL A 141 -12.22 -6.18 -1.95
C VAL A 141 -13.12 -5.20 -2.69
N GLU A 142 -13.83 -4.38 -1.93
CA GLU A 142 -14.54 -3.22 -2.45
C GLU A 142 -14.24 -1.99 -1.59
N ILE A 143 -14.24 -0.81 -2.21
CA ILE A 143 -14.14 0.46 -1.49
C ILE A 143 -15.55 0.89 -1.14
N ILE A 144 -15.80 1.18 0.14
CA ILE A 144 -17.11 1.60 0.62
C ILE A 144 -16.96 2.80 1.55
N GLN A 145 -17.95 3.68 1.54
CA GLN A 145 -18.05 4.78 2.48
C GLN A 145 -18.61 4.29 3.82
N TYR A 146 -17.83 4.48 4.88
CA TYR A 146 -18.24 4.26 6.26
C TYR A 146 -18.77 5.57 6.89
N PRO A 147 -19.46 5.49 8.04
CA PRO A 147 -19.80 6.67 8.83
C PRO A 147 -18.55 7.50 9.16
N CYS A 148 -18.69 8.82 9.19
CA CYS A 148 -17.61 9.71 9.60
C CYS A 148 -17.18 9.41 11.04
N TYR A 149 -15.91 9.62 11.35
CA TYR A 149 -15.44 9.58 12.74
C TYR A 149 -16.10 10.70 13.56
N PRO A 150 -16.35 10.50 14.86
CA PRO A 150 -16.85 11.56 15.73
C PRO A 150 -16.01 12.84 15.62
N GLY A 151 -16.63 14.00 15.38
CA GLY A 151 -15.92 15.28 15.21
C GLY A 151 -15.36 15.54 13.80
N SER A 152 -15.66 14.66 12.84
CA SER A 152 -15.32 14.84 11.41
C SER A 152 -16.57 14.89 10.54
N GLU A 153 -17.67 15.44 11.06
CA GLU A 153 -18.97 15.44 10.38
C GLU A 153 -18.88 16.08 8.99
N GLY A 154 -19.36 15.35 7.98
CA GLY A 154 -19.29 15.77 6.57
C GLY A 154 -17.99 15.41 5.87
N SER A 155 -17.01 14.82 6.56
CA SER A 155 -15.83 14.25 5.92
C SER A 155 -16.14 12.92 5.23
N LEU A 156 -15.45 12.63 4.14
CA LEU A 156 -15.62 11.38 3.41
C LEU A 156 -14.73 10.29 4.02
N ASN A 157 -15.35 9.34 4.75
CA ASN A 157 -14.66 8.16 5.27
C ASN A 157 -14.77 6.99 4.29
N ARG A 158 -13.74 6.77 3.46
CA ARG A 158 -13.66 5.61 2.55
C ARG A 158 -12.80 4.54 3.21
N GLY A 159 -13.38 3.34 3.38
CA GLY A 159 -12.71 2.16 3.88
C GLY A 159 -12.69 1.04 2.84
N VAL A 160 -12.08 -0.09 3.22
CA VAL A 160 -12.00 -1.30 2.39
C VAL A 160 -12.79 -2.42 3.06
N ARG A 161 -13.76 -3.01 2.35
CA ARG A 161 -14.49 -4.19 2.81
C ARG A 161 -14.04 -5.43 2.08
N LEU A 162 -13.82 -6.51 2.82
CA LEU A 162 -13.40 -7.80 2.30
C LEU A 162 -14.59 -8.59 1.71
N LEU A 163 -14.41 -9.23 0.56
CA LEU A 163 -15.44 -10.02 -0.14
C LEU A 163 -15.18 -11.54 -0.11
N GLU A 164 -14.23 -11.99 0.70
CA GLU A 164 -13.89 -13.39 0.92
C GLU A 164 -13.28 -13.60 2.32
N ASP A 165 -13.13 -14.84 2.76
CA ASP A 165 -12.40 -15.13 3.99
C ASP A 165 -10.89 -15.15 3.71
N VAL A 166 -10.08 -14.60 4.63
CA VAL A 166 -8.61 -14.59 4.52
C VAL A 166 -7.98 -15.09 5.82
N PRO A 167 -7.12 -16.12 5.78
CA PRO A 167 -6.38 -16.58 6.96
C PRO A 167 -5.41 -15.53 7.51
N LYS A 168 -5.16 -15.61 8.83
CA LYS A 168 -4.05 -14.88 9.47
C LYS A 168 -2.72 -15.15 8.76
N GLY A 169 -1.91 -14.11 8.62
CA GLY A 169 -0.54 -14.16 8.09
C GLY A 169 -0.44 -14.03 6.58
N GLU A 170 -1.56 -14.00 5.86
CA GLU A 170 -1.56 -13.78 4.42
C GLU A 170 -1.15 -12.34 4.08
N ILE A 171 -0.28 -12.20 3.06
CA ILE A 171 0.07 -10.91 2.48
C ILE A 171 -1.05 -10.53 1.51
N LEU A 172 -1.84 -9.51 1.84
CA LEU A 172 -3.01 -9.11 1.06
C LEU A 172 -2.58 -8.45 -0.25
N ASP A 173 -1.76 -7.40 -0.16
CA ASP A 173 -1.18 -6.67 -1.27
C ASP A 173 -0.03 -5.78 -0.75
N GLU A 174 0.49 -4.91 -1.60
CA GLU A 174 1.45 -3.86 -1.22
C GLU A 174 0.83 -2.46 -1.26
N TYR A 175 1.34 -1.54 -0.43
CA TYR A 175 1.00 -0.12 -0.52
C TYR A 175 1.67 0.51 -1.74
N LEU A 176 0.88 1.05 -2.65
CA LEU A 176 1.37 1.64 -3.89
C LEU A 176 1.29 3.17 -3.91
N GLY A 177 2.34 3.79 -4.46
CA GLY A 177 2.43 5.24 -4.60
C GLY A 177 3.55 5.73 -5.52
N GLU A 178 3.79 7.03 -5.47
CA GLU A 178 4.96 7.69 -6.05
C GLU A 178 5.97 8.05 -4.96
N TYR A 179 7.24 7.69 -5.19
CA TYR A 179 8.31 8.05 -4.29
C TYR A 179 8.59 9.55 -4.33
N ILE A 180 8.65 10.15 -3.15
CA ILE A 180 8.99 11.55 -2.92
C ILE A 180 10.17 11.64 -1.94
N PRO A 181 10.90 12.77 -1.89
CA PRO A 181 11.89 13.01 -0.84
C PRO A 181 11.30 12.83 0.56
N LEU A 182 12.16 12.77 1.57
CA LEU A 182 11.72 12.63 2.96
C LEU A 182 10.60 13.67 3.28
N PRO A 183 9.43 13.26 3.79
CA PRO A 183 8.23 14.08 4.01
C PRO A 183 8.37 15.24 5.03
N THR A 184 9.31 16.16 4.82
CA THR A 184 9.39 17.40 5.60
C THR A 184 8.21 18.32 5.26
N PRO A 185 7.86 19.32 6.11
CA PRO A 185 6.76 20.23 5.81
C PRO A 185 6.84 20.91 4.44
N SER A 186 8.05 21.25 3.97
CA SER A 186 8.24 21.85 2.65
C SER A 186 8.05 20.87 1.49
N VAL A 187 8.43 19.60 1.68
CA VAL A 187 8.16 18.52 0.72
C VAL A 187 6.67 18.24 0.67
N MET A 188 6.02 18.10 1.82
CA MET A 188 4.58 17.87 1.91
C MET A 188 3.77 19.00 1.27
N GLN A 189 4.20 20.25 1.43
CA GLN A 189 3.63 21.39 0.71
C GLN A 189 3.85 21.31 -0.81
N ALA A 190 5.02 20.84 -1.27
CA ALA A 190 5.34 20.77 -2.70
C ALA A 190 4.65 19.61 -3.44
N PHE A 191 4.40 18.50 -2.75
CA PHE A 191 3.77 17.29 -3.31
C PHE A 191 2.29 17.15 -2.96
N GLU A 192 1.80 18.03 -2.08
CA GLU A 192 0.40 18.32 -1.75
C GLU A 192 -0.43 17.13 -1.25
N ASP A 193 0.21 16.07 -0.76
CA ASP A 193 -0.44 14.86 -0.23
C ASP A 193 -0.21 14.71 1.27
N MET A 194 -1.14 15.26 2.05
CA MET A 194 -1.11 15.25 3.52
C MET A 194 -1.78 14.02 4.14
N THR A 195 -2.42 13.16 3.34
CA THR A 195 -3.34 12.13 3.85
C THR A 195 -2.89 10.73 3.50
N TYR A 196 -2.26 10.54 2.35
CA TYR A 196 -1.90 9.23 1.81
C TYR A 196 -0.39 9.10 1.64
N THR A 197 0.40 9.73 2.50
CA THR A 197 1.86 9.65 2.44
C THR A 197 2.37 8.78 3.58
N PHE A 198 3.06 7.70 3.23
CA PHE A 198 3.80 6.88 4.18
C PHE A 198 5.28 7.29 4.23
N LEU A 199 5.85 7.25 5.42
CA LEU A 199 7.29 7.16 5.58
C LEU A 199 7.76 5.81 5.03
N TYR A 200 8.87 5.82 4.32
CA TYR A 200 9.41 4.65 3.66
C TYR A 200 10.80 4.36 4.20
N HIS A 201 10.93 3.24 4.90
CA HIS A 201 12.17 2.80 5.52
C HIS A 201 13.10 2.13 4.49
N GLY A 202 14.40 2.21 4.74
CA GLY A 202 15.37 1.46 3.97
C GLY A 202 15.19 -0.06 4.18
N PRO A 203 15.77 -0.90 3.30
CA PRO A 203 15.80 -2.33 3.52
C PRO A 203 16.49 -2.61 4.85
N PRO A 204 16.10 -3.67 5.53
CA PRO A 204 16.78 -4.12 6.73
C PRO A 204 18.28 -4.44 6.57
N ILE A 205 19.11 -4.21 7.60
CA ILE A 205 20.55 -4.58 7.59
C ILE A 205 20.70 -6.10 7.81
N THR A 206 21.45 -6.79 6.94
CA THR A 206 22.00 -8.13 7.23
C THR A 206 23.51 -8.02 7.31
N CYS A 207 24.12 -8.44 8.42
CA CYS A 207 25.57 -8.43 8.61
C CYS A 207 26.27 -9.45 7.69
N GLU A 208 27.51 -9.17 7.29
CA GLU A 208 28.26 -9.92 6.26
C GLU A 208 28.63 -11.36 6.64
N ASP A 209 28.55 -11.71 7.92
CA ASP A 209 29.07 -12.97 8.45
C ASP A 209 28.04 -14.11 8.46
N GLY A 210 26.81 -13.87 8.01
CA GLY A 210 25.73 -14.88 8.06
C GLY A 210 25.27 -15.23 9.49
N GLU A 211 26.02 -14.81 10.50
CA GLU A 211 25.46 -14.38 11.78
C GLU A 211 24.67 -13.11 11.47
N GLY A 212 23.35 -13.27 11.31
CA GLY A 212 22.48 -12.11 11.40
C GLY A 212 22.86 -11.34 12.66
N SER A 213 22.61 -10.02 12.68
CA SER A 213 22.00 -9.55 13.93
C SER A 213 20.91 -10.56 14.21
N GLU A 214 20.98 -11.24 15.35
CA GLU A 214 19.88 -12.09 15.80
C GLU A 214 18.62 -11.33 15.39
N MET A 215 17.73 -11.97 14.63
CA MET A 215 16.35 -11.52 14.68
C MET A 215 16.13 -11.46 16.19
N ASP A 216 16.03 -10.26 16.76
CA ASP A 216 15.50 -10.11 18.09
C ASP A 216 14.20 -10.93 18.09
N GLU A 217 13.77 -11.49 19.22
CA GLU A 217 12.64 -12.45 19.26
C GLU A 217 11.35 -11.95 18.55
N ASP A 218 11.33 -10.67 18.16
CA ASP A 218 10.31 -9.90 17.45
C ASP A 218 10.55 -9.68 15.92
N GLY A 219 11.67 -10.12 15.33
CA GLY A 219 11.91 -10.09 13.87
C GLY A 219 12.33 -8.73 13.29
N GLU A 220 12.76 -7.78 14.13
CA GLU A 220 13.23 -6.48 13.70
C GLU A 220 14.64 -6.53 13.12
N TRP A 221 14.86 -5.70 12.11
CA TRP A 221 16.14 -5.57 11.45
C TRP A 221 16.71 -4.20 11.81
N GLY A 222 18.03 -4.11 12.06
CA GLY A 222 18.66 -2.87 12.53
C GLY A 222 18.13 -1.63 11.81
N ASP A 223 17.55 -0.71 12.59
CA ASP A 223 16.75 0.43 12.13
C ASP A 223 17.49 1.26 11.08
N VAL A 224 17.11 1.10 9.81
CA VAL A 224 17.38 2.12 8.80
C VAL A 224 16.23 3.12 8.90
N GLY A 225 16.50 4.30 9.46
CA GLY A 225 15.50 5.36 9.54
C GLY A 225 14.91 5.73 8.17
N ASP A 226 13.86 6.53 8.18
CA ASP A 226 13.11 6.90 6.97
C ASP A 226 14.00 7.44 5.87
N ILE A 227 13.97 6.84 4.68
CA ILE A 227 14.83 7.25 3.56
C ILE A 227 14.08 8.15 2.57
N CYS A 228 12.76 8.01 2.48
CA CYS A 228 11.91 8.78 1.58
C CYS A 228 10.43 8.72 2.01
N GLY A 229 9.56 9.37 1.25
CA GLY A 229 8.11 9.19 1.36
C GLY A 229 7.55 8.39 0.19
N LEU A 230 6.38 7.78 0.40
CA LEU A 230 5.59 7.12 -0.64
C LEU A 230 4.17 7.69 -0.62
N LYS A 231 3.84 8.55 -1.60
CA LYS A 231 2.53 9.22 -1.67
C LYS A 231 1.56 8.44 -2.56
N GLY A 232 0.39 8.09 -2.02
CA GLY A 232 -0.60 7.24 -2.67
C GLY A 232 -1.89 7.95 -3.12
N GLY A 233 -2.04 9.25 -2.83
CA GLY A 233 -3.31 9.98 -2.97
C GLY A 233 -3.80 10.05 -4.42
N GLU A 234 -3.06 10.71 -5.30
CA GLU A 234 -3.41 10.81 -6.73
C GLU A 234 -3.24 9.46 -7.45
N ARG A 235 -2.14 8.75 -7.15
CA ARG A 235 -1.74 7.50 -7.80
C ARG A 235 -1.36 6.47 -6.74
N GLY A 236 -2.17 5.43 -6.61
CA GLY A 236 -1.92 4.33 -5.69
C GLY A 236 -2.79 3.12 -6.01
N ASN A 237 -2.98 2.19 -5.10
CA ASN A 237 -3.98 1.11 -5.22
C ASN A 237 -5.02 1.20 -4.10
N TRP A 238 -5.82 0.13 -3.93
CA TRP A 238 -6.91 0.07 -2.97
C TRP A 238 -6.44 0.17 -1.51
N THR A 239 -5.20 -0.20 -1.20
CA THR A 239 -4.69 -0.21 0.17
C THR A 239 -4.56 1.19 0.77
N ARG A 240 -4.57 2.26 -0.06
CA ARG A 240 -4.61 3.65 0.44
C ARG A 240 -5.89 3.99 1.19
N PHE A 241 -6.95 3.19 1.02
CA PHE A 241 -8.24 3.38 1.69
C PHE A 241 -8.37 2.51 2.96
N LEU A 242 -7.32 1.80 3.39
CA LEU A 242 -7.36 1.10 4.67
C LEU A 242 -7.49 2.13 5.77
N ASN A 243 -8.50 2.00 6.62
CA ASN A 243 -8.75 2.97 7.68
C ASN A 243 -7.85 2.73 8.89
N HIS A 244 -7.65 3.80 9.65
CA HIS A 244 -6.98 3.71 10.94
C HIS A 244 -7.89 3.07 11.99
N MET A 245 -7.31 2.27 12.87
CA MET A 245 -7.95 1.83 14.10
C MET A 245 -6.96 1.87 15.26
N ASP A 246 -7.28 2.69 16.26
CA ASP A 246 -6.43 2.94 17.44
C ASP A 246 -6.16 1.68 18.27
N GLY A 247 -5.07 1.74 19.04
CA GLY A 247 -4.81 0.81 20.14
C GLY A 247 -4.50 -0.62 19.72
N GLY A 248 -3.85 -0.79 18.56
CA GLY A 248 -3.49 -2.12 18.04
C GLY A 248 -4.69 -3.00 17.69
N GLN A 249 -5.87 -2.41 17.49
CA GLN A 249 -7.09 -3.14 17.15
C GLN A 249 -7.25 -3.38 15.64
N GLY A 250 -6.39 -2.77 14.82
CA GLY A 250 -6.31 -3.05 13.39
C GLY A 250 -6.23 -4.55 13.13
N ASN A 251 -6.96 -5.03 12.12
CA ASN A 251 -6.96 -6.45 11.73
C ASN A 251 -5.94 -6.77 10.62
N CYS A 252 -5.26 -5.73 10.15
CA CYS A 252 -4.12 -5.77 9.27
C CYS A 252 -2.98 -4.94 9.87
N GLN A 253 -1.77 -5.14 9.37
CA GLN A 253 -0.60 -4.35 9.71
C GLN A 253 0.26 -4.06 8.48
N PHE A 254 1.02 -2.98 8.53
CA PHE A 254 2.05 -2.68 7.54
C PHE A 254 3.36 -3.35 7.91
N GLU A 255 3.99 -4.01 6.95
CA GLU A 255 5.31 -4.61 7.12
C GLU A 255 6.25 -4.22 6.00
N THR A 256 7.42 -3.67 6.34
CA THR A 256 8.46 -3.42 5.34
C THR A 256 9.29 -4.67 5.12
N GLN A 257 9.21 -5.25 3.92
CA GLN A 257 9.91 -6.50 3.61
C GLN A 257 10.58 -6.47 2.23
N VAL A 258 11.60 -7.32 2.07
CA VAL A 258 12.20 -7.61 0.77
C VAL A 258 11.48 -8.80 0.14
N VAL A 259 10.57 -8.53 -0.81
CA VAL A 259 9.81 -9.58 -1.52
C VAL A 259 9.90 -9.39 -3.03
N ALA A 260 10.12 -10.50 -3.74
CA ALA A 260 10.20 -10.51 -5.20
C ALA A 260 11.19 -9.45 -5.74
N GLY A 261 12.35 -9.34 -5.09
CA GLY A 261 13.47 -8.49 -5.51
C GLY A 261 13.31 -7.00 -5.22
N LYS A 262 12.33 -6.58 -4.40
CA LYS A 262 12.12 -5.19 -4.02
C LYS A 262 11.84 -5.05 -2.54
N VAL A 263 12.25 -3.93 -1.95
CA VAL A 263 11.68 -3.44 -0.69
C VAL A 263 10.24 -3.00 -0.95
N ARG A 264 9.31 -3.35 -0.06
CA ARG A 264 7.88 -3.09 -0.19
C ARG A 264 7.26 -2.86 1.19
N ILE A 265 6.27 -1.97 1.24
CA ILE A 265 5.34 -1.87 2.36
C ILE A 265 4.19 -2.83 2.06
N LEU A 266 4.11 -3.94 2.78
CA LEU A 266 3.11 -4.99 2.62
C LEU A 266 1.97 -4.81 3.60
N ILE A 267 0.78 -5.24 3.22
CA ILE A 267 -0.39 -5.31 4.11
C ILE A 267 -0.56 -6.78 4.49
N VAL A 268 -0.44 -7.09 5.78
CA VAL A 268 -0.50 -8.47 6.29
C VAL A 268 -1.67 -8.62 7.26
N ALA A 269 -2.45 -9.70 7.14
CA ALA A 269 -3.53 -10.00 8.06
C ALA A 269 -2.98 -10.48 9.41
N ASN A 270 -3.34 -9.84 10.53
CA ASN A 270 -2.85 -10.22 11.87
C ASN A 270 -3.80 -11.16 12.62
N ARG A 271 -4.99 -11.41 12.07
CA ARG A 271 -6.00 -12.40 12.49
C ARG A 271 -6.70 -13.02 11.28
N ASP A 272 -7.49 -14.06 11.51
CA ASP A 272 -8.41 -14.54 10.49
C ASP A 272 -9.46 -13.46 10.20
N LEU A 273 -9.65 -13.16 8.92
CA LEU A 273 -10.57 -12.17 8.39
C LEU A 273 -11.77 -12.86 7.75
N ARG A 274 -12.95 -12.29 7.94
CA ARG A 274 -14.19 -12.81 7.35
C ARG A 274 -14.67 -11.92 6.23
N MET A 275 -15.38 -12.51 5.28
CA MET A 275 -16.16 -11.75 4.32
C MET A 275 -17.06 -10.74 5.04
N GLY A 276 -17.00 -9.48 4.62
CA GLY A 276 -17.73 -8.36 5.21
C GLY A 276 -16.93 -7.56 6.23
N ASP A 277 -15.78 -8.05 6.72
CA ASP A 277 -14.89 -7.29 7.59
C ASP A 277 -14.40 -6.01 6.88
N GLU A 278 -14.41 -4.89 7.60
CA GLU A 278 -13.60 -3.72 7.21
C GLU A 278 -12.13 -4.04 7.48
N LEU A 279 -11.25 -3.74 6.53
CA LEU A 279 -9.82 -3.84 6.72
C LEU A 279 -9.29 -2.54 7.33
N CYS A 280 -8.73 -2.64 8.52
CA CYS A 280 -8.15 -1.52 9.26
C CYS A 280 -6.74 -1.84 9.71
N VAL A 281 -5.94 -0.80 9.86
CA VAL A 281 -4.54 -0.84 10.26
C VAL A 281 -4.31 0.14 11.39
N ASP A 282 -3.30 -0.12 12.21
CA ASP A 282 -2.76 0.92 13.08
C ASP A 282 -1.78 1.78 12.25
N TYR A 283 -1.97 3.09 12.23
CA TYR A 283 -1.09 4.00 11.50
C TYR A 283 0.14 4.39 12.35
N GLY A 284 0.14 4.02 13.63
CA GLY A 284 1.11 4.46 14.61
C GLY A 284 0.69 5.76 15.31
N PRO A 285 1.25 6.01 16.49
CA PRO A 285 0.88 7.14 17.34
C PRO A 285 1.17 8.50 16.69
N GLU A 286 2.18 8.58 15.82
CA GLU A 286 2.67 9.85 15.26
C GLU A 286 1.97 10.25 13.96
N TYR A 287 1.12 9.40 13.37
CA TYR A 287 0.57 9.63 12.02
C TYR A 287 -0.30 10.89 11.93
N PHE A 288 -1.09 11.17 12.98
CA PHE A 288 -1.97 12.35 13.03
C PHE A 288 -1.34 13.54 13.78
N GLU A 289 -0.09 13.44 14.22
CA GLU A 289 0.59 14.49 14.99
C GLU A 289 1.36 15.51 14.12
N ALA A 290 1.32 15.36 12.79
CA ALA A 290 2.03 16.19 11.81
C ALA A 290 1.29 17.49 11.38
#